data_AF-F2BB44-F1
#
_entry.id   AF-F2BB44-F1
#
_cell.length_a   1.000
_cell.length_b   1.000
_cell.length_c   1.000
_cell.angle_alpha   90.00
_cell.angle_beta   90.00
_cell.angle_gamma   90.00
#
_symmetry.space_group_name_H-M   'P 1'
#
loop_
_entity.id
_entity.type
_entity.pdbx_description
1 polymer ?
#
loop_
_entity_poly.entity_id
_entity_poly.type
_entity_poly.pdbx_seq_one_letter_code
_entity_poly.pdbx_strand_id
1 'polypeptide(L)'
;MRGLSAGVKLYSAPNQSQELLLGATYLRQYRFKPDKSKDAQIKRLNERKDSVMLDAAYNFYTPYGNLETQVSHDVSGLSKGTRA
;
A
#
# COMPACT_ATOMS: atom_id res chain seq x y z
N MET A 1 5.04 2.70 -11.33
CA MET A 1 5.62 2.70 -9.97
C MET A 1 6.16 1.28 -9.74
N ARG A 2 7.41 1.10 -9.29
CA ARG A 2 7.96 -0.23 -8.98
C ARG A 2 7.88 -0.42 -7.48
N GLY A 3 6.97 -1.26 -7.04
CA GLY A 3 6.86 -1.69 -5.65
C GLY A 3 7.31 -3.14 -5.50
N LEU A 4 7.87 -3.47 -4.34
CA LEU A 4 8.13 -4.85 -3.94
C LEU A 4 7.07 -5.21 -2.90
N SER A 5 6.27 -6.24 -3.16
CA SER A 5 5.32 -6.77 -2.20
C SER A 5 5.76 -8.15 -1.75
N ALA A 6 5.53 -8.44 -0.47
CA ALA A 6 5.71 -9.76 0.11
C ALA A 6 4.53 -10.01 1.04
N GLY A 7 4.05 -11.26 1.10
CA GLY A 7 2.91 -11.58 1.95
C GLY A 7 2.80 -13.07 2.24
N VAL A 8 1.99 -13.37 3.24
CA VAL A 8 1.70 -14.71 3.74
C VAL A 8 0.19 -14.93 3.74
N LYS A 9 -0.21 -16.15 3.40
CA LYS A 9 -1.60 -16.59 3.55
C LYS A 9 -1.79 -16.98 5.01
N LEU A 10 -2.62 -16.23 5.73
CA LEU A 10 -2.94 -16.51 7.12
C LEU A 10 -3.98 -17.61 7.24
N TYR A 11 -4.93 -17.64 6.31
CA TYR A 11 -6.02 -18.60 6.32
C TYR A 11 -6.43 -18.97 4.90
N SER A 12 -6.76 -20.25 4.71
CA SER A 12 -7.37 -20.77 3.49
C SER A 12 -8.41 -21.80 3.91
N ALA A 13 -9.65 -21.61 3.48
CA ALA A 13 -10.67 -22.62 3.70
C ALA A 13 -10.34 -23.91 2.92
N PRO A 14 -10.68 -25.09 3.44
CA PRO A 14 -10.39 -26.37 2.78
C PRO A 14 -10.95 -26.49 1.35
N ASN A 15 -12.05 -25.79 1.09
CA ASN A 15 -12.72 -25.70 -0.21
C ASN A 15 -12.23 -24.51 -1.07
N GLN A 16 -11.19 -23.80 -0.64
CA GLN A 16 -10.65 -22.58 -1.26
C GLN A 16 -11.68 -21.45 -1.45
N SER A 17 -12.82 -21.49 -0.74
CA SER A 17 -13.85 -20.44 -0.89
C SER A 17 -13.47 -19.14 -0.17
N GLN A 18 -12.55 -19.21 0.80
CA GLN A 18 -12.15 -18.07 1.62
C GLN A 18 -10.64 -18.06 1.78
N GLU A 19 -10.03 -16.91 1.59
CA GLU A 19 -8.62 -16.70 1.85
C GLU A 19 -8.38 -15.40 2.60
N LEU A 20 -7.49 -15.45 3.59
CA LEU A 20 -7.00 -14.27 4.30
C LEU A 20 -5.50 -14.16 4.06
N LEU A 21 -5.07 -13.00 3.60
CA LEU A 21 -3.71 -12.69 3.24
C LEU A 21 -3.24 -11.49 4.07
N LEU A 22 -2.03 -11.58 4.58
CA LEU A 22 -1.34 -10.46 5.21
C LEU A 22 -0.06 -10.18 4.43
N GLY A 23 0.09 -8.94 4.01
CA GLY A 23 1.20 -8.51 3.17
C GLY A 23 1.86 -7.25 3.70
N ALA A 24 3.01 -6.96 3.12
CA ALA A 24 3.65 -5.66 3.19
C ALA A 24 4.13 -5.29 1.79
N THR A 25 3.86 -4.04 1.40
CA THR A 25 4.25 -3.48 0.12
C THR A 25 5.20 -2.32 0.34
N TYR A 26 6.42 -2.44 -0.18
CA TYR A 26 7.37 -1.36 -0.28
C TYR A 26 7.14 -0.59 -1.57
N LEU A 27 6.75 0.68 -1.46
CA LEU A 27 6.58 1.59 -2.58
C LEU A 27 7.78 2.52 -2.66
N ARG A 28 8.62 2.26 -3.66
CA ARG A 28 9.70 3.17 -3.99
C ARG A 28 9.15 4.35 -4.79
N GLN A 29 9.10 5.54 -4.18
CA GLN A 29 8.75 6.75 -4.92
C GLN A 29 10.01 7.34 -5.54
N TYR A 30 9.97 7.55 -6.87
CA TYR A 30 11.01 8.30 -7.54
C TYR A 30 11.04 9.70 -6.95
N ARG A 31 12.16 10.03 -6.29
CA ARG A 31 12.42 11.35 -5.71
C ARG A 31 11.99 12.44 -6.68
N PHE A 32 10.93 13.14 -6.34
CA PHE A 32 10.56 14.37 -7.03
C PHE A 32 11.70 15.36 -6.77
N LYS A 33 12.44 15.76 -7.80
CA LYS A 33 13.57 16.68 -7.70
C LYS A 33 13.04 18.12 -7.78
N PRO A 34 12.88 18.85 -6.66
CA PRO A 34 12.19 20.14 -6.63
C PRO A 34 13.16 21.32 -6.76
N ASP A 35 14.46 21.04 -6.84
CA ASP A 35 15.54 21.99 -7.10
C ASP A 35 15.34 22.77 -8.41
N LYS A 36 14.50 22.27 -9.33
CA LYS A 36 14.08 22.98 -10.55
C LYS A 36 12.79 23.80 -10.41
N SER A 37 12.09 23.75 -9.27
CA SER A 37 10.85 24.51 -9.07
C SER A 37 11.12 25.79 -8.28
N LYS A 38 10.75 26.94 -8.84
CA LYS A 38 10.93 28.26 -8.18
C LYS A 38 9.90 28.51 -7.07
N ASP A 39 8.92 27.64 -6.93
CA ASP A 39 7.79 27.83 -6.03
C ASP A 39 8.08 27.30 -4.61
N ALA A 40 7.98 28.18 -3.62
CA ALA A 40 8.28 27.86 -2.22
C ALA A 40 7.29 26.83 -1.64
N GLN A 41 6.08 26.75 -2.20
CA GLN A 41 5.07 25.77 -1.80
C GLN A 41 5.41 24.35 -2.31
N ILE A 42 5.91 24.25 -3.54
CA ILE A 42 6.32 22.96 -4.14
C ILE A 42 7.60 22.41 -3.49
N LYS A 43 8.51 23.29 -3.05
CA LYS A 43 9.70 22.88 -2.27
C LYS A 43 9.35 22.24 -0.93
N ARG A 44 8.27 22.66 -0.25
CA ARG A 44 7.81 22.06 1.01
C ARG A 44 7.10 20.71 0.82
N LEU A 45 6.53 20.45 -0.35
CA LEU A 45 5.86 19.18 -0.66
C LEU A 45 6.84 18.01 -0.87
N ASN A 46 8.15 18.28 -0.84
CA ASN A 46 9.20 17.32 -1.14
C ASN A 46 9.68 16.51 0.07
N GLU A 47 8.76 15.77 0.67
CA GLU A 47 9.08 14.73 1.66
C GLU A 47 8.47 13.38 1.29
N ARG A 48 8.21 13.13 -0.01
CA ARG A 48 7.80 11.79 -0.47
C ARG A 48 9.00 10.86 -0.42
N LYS A 49 9.29 10.39 0.80
CA LYS A 49 10.22 9.32 1.08
C LYS A 49 9.55 8.00 0.69
N ASP A 50 10.37 6.97 0.51
CA ASP A 50 9.89 5.62 0.26
C ASP A 50 8.91 5.20 1.38
N SER A 51 7.79 4.59 0.99
CA SER A 51 6.75 4.18 1.94
C SER A 51 6.65 2.66 2.03
N VAL A 52 6.28 2.21 3.23
CA VAL A 52 6.01 0.82 3.54
C VAL A 52 4.55 0.74 3.94
N MET A 53 3.79 -0.05 3.19
CA MET A 53 2.39 -0.32 3.47
C MET A 53 2.27 -1.72 4.07
N LEU A 54 1.41 -1.86 5.06
CA LEU A 54 0.97 -3.14 5.58
C LEU A 54 -0.43 -3.40 5.04
N ASP A 55 -0.61 -4.57 4.45
CA ASP A 55 -1.81 -4.94 3.70
C ASP A 55 -2.50 -6.12 4.37
N ALA A 56 -3.82 -6.04 4.52
CA ALA A 56 -4.66 -7.15 4.92
C ALA A 56 -5.74 -7.35 3.86
N ALA A 57 -5.79 -8.53 3.25
CA ALA A 57 -6.74 -8.83 2.17
C ALA A 57 -7.55 -10.08 2.50
N TYR A 58 -8.85 -10.00 2.28
CA TYR A 58 -9.78 -11.11 2.39
C TYR A 58 -10.44 -11.37 1.04
N ASN A 59 -10.35 -12.59 0.58
CA ASN A 59 -10.94 -13.06 -0.66
C ASN A 59 -12.05 -14.07 -0.38
N PHE A 60 -13.23 -13.84 -0.95
CA PHE A 60 -14.34 -14.76 -0.92
C PHE A 60 -14.72 -15.17 -2.34
N TYR A 61 -14.48 -16.43 -2.66
CA TYR A 61 -14.76 -17.00 -3.97
C TYR A 61 -16.15 -17.65 -3.98
N THR A 62 -16.96 -17.25 -4.96
CA THR A 62 -18.30 -17.80 -5.21
C THR A 62 -18.37 -18.36 -6.63
N PRO A 63 -19.36 -19.21 -6.95
CA PRO A 63 -19.56 -19.71 -8.31
C PRO A 63 -19.80 -18.62 -9.37
N TYR A 64 -20.20 -17.43 -8.93
CA TYR A 64 -20.54 -16.29 -9.80
C TYR A 64 -19.41 -15.26 -9.90
N GLY A 65 -18.31 -15.42 -9.16
CA GLY A 65 -17.19 -14.49 -9.11
C GLY A 65 -16.55 -14.41 -7.72
N ASN A 66 -15.57 -13.52 -7.56
CA ASN A 66 -14.87 -13.30 -6.30
C ASN A 66 -15.15 -11.91 -5.73
N LEU A 67 -15.29 -11.85 -4.41
CA LEU A 67 -15.30 -10.61 -3.64
C LEU A 67 -13.94 -10.47 -2.95
N GLU A 68 -13.21 -9.43 -3.30
CA GLU A 68 -11.94 -9.07 -2.68
C GLU A 68 -12.13 -7.83 -1.81
N THR A 69 -11.69 -7.90 -0.56
CA THR A 69 -11.66 -6.76 0.37
C THR A 69 -10.23 -6.60 0.86
N GLN A 70 -9.59 -5.49 0.52
CA GLN A 70 -8.24 -5.17 0.96
C GLN A 70 -8.23 -3.87 1.76
N VAL A 71 -7.55 -3.89 2.90
CA VAL A 71 -7.24 -2.71 3.70
C VAL A 71 -5.73 -2.57 3.78
N SER A 72 -5.24 -1.37 3.51
CA SER A 72 -3.82 -1.07 3.56
C SER A 72 -3.54 0.10 4.50
N HIS A 73 -2.47 -0.01 5.28
CA HIS A 73 -2.06 1.02 6.23
C HIS A 73 -0.59 1.41 6.00
N ASP A 74 -0.31 2.72 5.90
CA ASP A 74 1.07 3.21 5.77
C ASP A 74 1.75 3.22 7.14
N VAL A 75 2.78 2.38 7.30
CA VAL A 75 3.57 2.25 8.54
C VAL A 75 4.89 3.01 8.48
N SER A 76 5.23 3.65 7.34
CA SER A 76 6.50 4.37 7.20
C SER A 76 6.60 5.59 8.10
N GLY A 77 5.49 6.11 8.61
CA GLY A 77 5.43 7.33 9.44
C GLY A 77 5.81 8.61 8.68
N LEU A 78 6.02 8.50 7.36
CA LEU A 78 6.44 9.57 6.45
C LEU A 78 5.25 10.15 5.70
N SER A 79 4.19 9.36 5.54
CA SER A 79 2.84 9.85 5.28
C SER A 79 2.17 10.19 6.62
N LYS A 80 2.61 11.26 7.29
CA LYS A 80 1.70 11.96 8.21
C LYS A 80 0.73 12.68 7.30
N GLY A 81 -0.32 11.97 6.88
CA GLY A 81 -1.43 12.54 6.13
C GLY A 81 -1.76 13.89 6.73
N THR A 82 -1.87 14.90 5.87
CA THR A 82 -2.23 16.28 6.21
C THR A 82 -3.28 16.22 7.31
N ARG A 83 -2.90 16.59 8.54
CA ARG A 83 -3.86 16.67 9.64
C ARG A 83 -4.89 17.71 9.22
N ALA A 84 -6.11 17.27 8.96
CA ALA A 84 -7.28 18.13 8.85
C ALA A 84 -7.64 18.66 10.23
#